data_AF-A0A7S4HWP6-F1
#
_entry.id   AF-A0A7S4HWP6-F1
#
_cell.length_a   1.000
_cell.length_b   1.000
_cell.length_c   1.000
_cell.angle_alpha   90.00
_cell.angle_beta   90.00
_cell.angle_gamma   90.00
#
_symmetry.space_group_name_H-M   'P 1'
#
loop_
_entity.id
_entity.type
_entity.pdbx_description
1 polymer ?
#
loop_
_entity_poly.entity_id
_entity_poly.type
_entity_poly.pdbx_seq_one_letter_code
_entity_poly.pdbx_strand_id
1 'polypeptide(L)'
;GDQKWHRRWFKLRDLSSESVVEVSPQGSAPKVKTALETSMTVSLGIRRPVLYNLELNTSSATELISETQQHKKSLLRASRSLFSNGLSGLVITSNPSLTYKGNSGATLLGLNEQSSDPIFDSLESQLEHTRLQTTEIGKPLSKGDFFITRHSRMGEFQVLFHFMGEETRSPSFVAESLPLASDSPMLLGLRNMMEVVFKYDITSITL
;
A
#
# COMPACT_ATOMS: atom_id res chain seq x y z
N GLY A 1 6.08 13.68 -26.61
CA GLY A 1 5.68 12.29 -26.86
C GLY A 1 6.75 11.38 -26.31
N ASP A 2 6.44 10.66 -25.24
CA ASP A 2 6.93 9.30 -24.92
C ASP A 2 6.47 8.92 -23.51
N GLN A 3 5.21 8.48 -23.40
CA GLN A 3 4.60 7.86 -22.22
C GLN A 3 5.09 6.39 -22.10
N LYS A 4 6.41 6.18 -22.09
CA LYS A 4 7.06 4.85 -22.12
C LYS A 4 7.28 4.20 -20.74
N TRP A 5 6.72 4.77 -19.67
CA TRP A 5 6.99 4.31 -18.29
C TRP A 5 6.09 3.15 -17.81
N HIS A 6 5.11 2.72 -18.62
CA HIS A 6 4.12 1.68 -18.28
C HIS A 6 4.61 0.22 -18.37
N ARG A 7 5.85 -0.07 -18.80
CA ARG A 7 6.26 -1.43 -19.24
C ARG A 7 7.40 -2.13 -18.47
N ARG A 8 7.90 -1.61 -17.34
CA ARG A 8 9.14 -2.15 -16.70
C ARG A 8 9.07 -2.31 -15.18
N TRP A 9 8.08 -3.02 -14.66
CA TRP A 9 7.87 -3.14 -13.21
C TRP A 9 7.87 -4.59 -12.73
N PHE A 10 8.91 -5.37 -13.06
CA PHE A 10 9.23 -6.61 -12.34
C PHE A 10 10.75 -6.73 -12.20
N LYS A 11 11.24 -6.56 -10.96
CA LYS A 11 12.51 -7.14 -10.53
C LYS A 11 12.34 -7.57 -9.08
N LEU A 12 12.38 -8.88 -8.87
CA LEU A 12 12.58 -9.49 -7.57
C LEU A 12 13.97 -9.10 -7.05
N ARG A 13 14.01 -8.68 -5.78
CA ARG A 13 15.11 -8.78 -4.81
C ARG A 13 16.48 -8.25 -5.26
N ASP A 14 16.96 -7.20 -4.59
CA ASP A 14 18.40 -6.95 -4.49
C ASP A 14 18.82 -6.74 -3.01
N LEU A 15 19.86 -7.45 -2.60
CA LEU A 15 20.30 -7.62 -1.21
C LEU A 15 21.37 -6.59 -0.82
N SER A 16 21.57 -6.46 0.51
CA SER A 16 22.54 -5.61 1.25
C SER A 16 22.20 -4.11 1.30
N SER A 17 22.37 -3.37 2.39
CA SER A 17 23.15 -3.54 3.64
C SER A 17 22.52 -2.65 4.74
N GLU A 18 22.53 -3.14 5.98
CA GLU A 18 21.96 -2.48 7.17
C GLU A 18 22.71 -1.20 7.59
N SER A 19 22.00 -0.25 8.19
CA SER A 19 22.53 0.59 9.26
C SER A 19 21.40 1.17 10.13
N VAL A 20 21.65 1.15 11.44
CA VAL A 20 20.74 1.48 12.56
C VAL A 20 20.89 2.94 12.95
N VAL A 21 19.80 3.68 13.22
CA VAL A 21 19.86 4.95 14.00
C VAL A 21 18.61 5.20 14.86
N GLU A 22 18.88 5.74 16.04
CA GLU A 22 18.07 6.08 17.21
C GLU A 22 16.88 7.03 17.00
N VAL A 23 15.86 6.86 17.86
CA VAL A 23 14.64 7.68 17.95
C VAL A 23 14.65 8.47 19.26
N SER A 24 14.40 9.79 19.18
CA SER A 24 14.07 10.63 20.33
C SER A 24 12.62 11.11 20.24
N PRO A 25 11.79 10.98 21.29
CA PRO A 25 10.41 11.46 21.27
C PRO A 25 10.28 12.83 21.95
N GLN A 26 9.55 13.75 21.32
CA GLN A 26 8.92 14.87 22.03
C GLN A 26 7.43 14.87 21.72
N GLY A 27 6.64 14.83 22.79
CA GLY A 27 5.20 14.61 22.75
C GLY A 27 4.36 15.89 22.81
N SER A 28 3.07 15.69 22.56
CA SER A 28 1.98 16.45 23.19
C SER A 28 0.76 15.53 23.32
N ALA A 29 -0.05 15.76 24.36
CA ALA A 29 -0.99 14.80 24.96
C ALA A 29 -2.13 14.32 24.03
N PRO A 30 -2.55 13.03 24.11
CA PRO A 30 -3.49 12.45 23.16
C PRO A 30 -4.96 12.65 23.58
N LYS A 31 -5.80 12.99 22.60
CA LYS A 31 -7.23 12.65 22.63
C LYS A 31 -7.34 11.14 22.42
N VAL A 32 -8.10 10.45 23.25
CA VAL A 32 -8.30 9.00 23.15
C VAL A 32 -9.06 8.68 21.87
N LYS A 33 -8.32 8.42 20.79
CA LYS A 33 -8.75 7.56 19.70
C LYS A 33 -8.38 6.14 20.10
N THR A 34 -9.37 5.25 20.15
CA THR A 34 -9.16 3.82 20.44
C THR A 34 -8.49 3.08 19.28
N ALA A 35 -8.28 3.75 18.15
CA ALA A 35 -7.52 3.27 17.01
C ALA A 35 -6.04 3.62 17.19
N LEU A 36 -5.15 2.64 17.01
CA LEU A 36 -3.71 2.84 17.05
C LEU A 36 -3.28 3.54 15.76
N GLU A 37 -3.57 4.83 15.64
CA GLU A 37 -3.10 5.68 14.54
C GLU A 37 -1.71 6.21 14.90
N THR A 38 -0.67 5.71 14.23
CA THR A 38 0.69 6.21 14.42
C THR A 38 1.27 6.61 13.08
N SER A 39 1.79 7.83 12.97
CA SER A 39 2.52 8.26 11.78
C SER A 39 3.98 8.54 12.11
N MET A 40 4.87 8.24 11.18
CA MET A 40 6.28 8.54 11.25
C MET A 40 6.77 9.08 9.90
N THR A 41 7.66 10.06 9.96
CA THR A 41 8.35 10.56 8.76
C THR A 41 9.76 10.02 8.72
N VAL A 42 10.11 9.32 7.64
CA VAL A 42 11.45 8.79 7.40
C VAL A 42 12.12 9.64 6.33
N SER A 43 13.33 10.11 6.63
CA SER A 43 14.18 10.80 5.68
C SER A 43 15.14 9.81 5.05
N LEU A 44 15.09 9.65 3.73
CA LEU A 44 15.93 8.70 3.00
C LEU A 44 16.78 9.42 1.94
N GLY A 45 18.10 9.30 2.04
CA GLY A 45 19.07 9.85 1.09
C GLY A 45 20.07 10.81 1.71
N ILE A 46 21.31 10.85 1.17
CA ILE A 46 22.42 11.60 1.75
C ILE A 46 22.51 13.03 1.20
N ARG A 47 22.43 13.20 -0.13
CA ARG A 47 22.62 14.51 -0.79
C ARG A 47 21.32 15.26 -1.07
N ARG A 48 20.21 14.52 -1.19
CA ARG A 48 18.84 15.04 -1.38
C ARG A 48 17.90 14.08 -0.67
N PRO A 49 17.71 14.23 0.65
CA PRO A 49 16.81 13.38 1.39
C PRO A 49 15.37 13.54 0.87
N VAL A 50 14.74 12.42 0.54
CA VAL A 50 13.30 12.36 0.26
C VAL A 50 12.60 11.99 1.56
N LEU A 51 11.50 12.69 1.86
CA LEU A 51 10.69 12.43 3.05
C LEU A 51 9.56 11.47 2.68
N TYR A 52 9.52 10.33 3.37
CA TYR A 52 8.45 9.35 3.30
C TYR A 52 7.60 9.44 4.55
N ASN A 53 6.29 9.54 4.37
CA ASN A 53 5.33 9.47 5.45
C ASN A 53 4.76 8.05 5.54
N LEU A 54 5.00 7.39 6.66
CA LEU A 54 4.46 6.07 6.98
C LEU A 54 3.36 6.28 8.02
N GLU A 55 2.17 5.78 7.75
CA GLU A 55 1.04 5.81 8.67
C GLU A 55 0.61 4.37 8.95
N LEU A 56 0.44 4.02 10.23
CA LEU A 56 -0.21 2.79 10.65
C LEU A 56 -1.64 3.14 11.05
N ASN A 57 -2.60 2.46 10.46
CA ASN A 57 -4.02 2.67 10.72
C ASN A 57 -4.70 1.32 10.97
N THR A 58 -5.51 1.25 12.02
CA THR A 58 -6.23 0.01 12.37
C THR A 58 -7.61 -0.09 11.72
N SER A 59 -8.07 0.96 11.04
CA SER A 59 -9.38 1.01 10.39
C SER A 59 -9.40 0.16 9.12
N SER A 60 -10.60 -0.26 8.70
CA SER A 60 -10.73 -1.00 7.44
C SER A 60 -10.34 -0.13 6.26
N ALA A 61 -9.64 -0.69 5.27
CA ALA A 61 -9.27 0.01 4.04
C ALA A 61 -10.49 0.67 3.35
N THR A 62 -11.65 0.02 3.37
CA THR A 62 -12.90 0.56 2.79
C THR A 62 -13.38 1.81 3.53
N GLU A 63 -13.26 1.81 4.86
CA GLU A 63 -13.68 2.92 5.71
C GLU A 63 -12.76 4.12 5.46
N LEU A 64 -11.45 3.89 5.45
CA LEU A 64 -10.45 4.93 5.19
C LEU A 64 -10.61 5.57 3.80
N ILE A 65 -10.86 4.75 2.76
CA ILE A 65 -11.15 5.26 1.41
C ILE A 65 -12.44 6.09 1.43
N SER A 66 -13.51 5.60 2.06
CA SER A 66 -14.78 6.31 2.11
C SER A 66 -14.70 7.64 2.86
N GLU A 67 -13.96 7.68 3.98
CA GLU A 67 -13.70 8.89 4.74
C GLU A 67 -12.94 9.89 3.90
N THR A 68 -11.83 9.49 3.29
CA THR A 68 -11.00 10.40 2.48
C THR A 68 -11.72 10.87 1.21
N GLN A 69 -12.64 10.10 0.64
CA GLN A 69 -13.49 10.56 -0.47
C GLN A 69 -14.45 11.68 -0.08
N GLN A 70 -14.98 11.67 1.16
CA GLN A 70 -15.93 12.69 1.63
C GLN A 70 -15.24 14.05 1.88
N HIS A 71 -13.94 14.05 2.15
CA HIS A 71 -13.19 15.26 2.47
C HIS A 71 -12.69 15.96 1.20
N LYS A 72 -13.26 17.14 0.88
CA LYS A 72 -12.81 17.98 -0.26
C LYS A 72 -11.31 18.28 -0.26
N LYS A 73 -10.67 18.37 0.92
CA LYS A 73 -9.22 18.57 1.06
C LYS A 73 -8.42 17.35 0.59
N SER A 74 -8.90 16.15 0.89
CA SER A 74 -8.30 14.89 0.46
C SER A 74 -8.45 14.69 -1.05
N LEU A 75 -9.57 15.08 -1.64
CA LEU A 75 -9.72 15.10 -3.11
C LEU A 75 -8.75 16.07 -3.81
N LEU A 76 -8.55 17.27 -3.25
CA LEU A 76 -7.55 18.21 -3.78
C LEU A 76 -6.11 17.68 -3.62
N ARG A 77 -5.83 17.00 -2.52
CA ARG A 77 -4.55 16.33 -2.29
C ARG A 77 -4.36 15.19 -3.29
N ALA A 78 -5.40 14.40 -3.55
CA ALA A 78 -5.40 13.30 -4.50
C ALA A 78 -5.15 13.79 -5.93
N SER A 79 -5.82 14.87 -6.35
CA SER A 79 -5.61 15.44 -7.68
C SER A 79 -4.21 16.02 -7.85
N ARG A 80 -3.64 16.67 -6.83
CA ARG A 80 -2.21 17.08 -6.85
C ARG A 80 -1.29 15.87 -6.94
N SER A 81 -1.53 14.84 -6.15
CA SER A 81 -0.73 13.61 -6.11
C SER A 81 -0.72 12.90 -7.46
N LEU A 82 -1.90 12.72 -8.09
CA LEU A 82 -2.05 12.06 -9.40
C LEU A 82 -1.21 12.70 -10.52
N PHE A 83 -0.95 14.01 -10.44
CA PHE A 83 -0.19 14.77 -11.44
C PHE A 83 1.18 15.26 -10.93
N SER A 84 1.65 14.76 -9.78
CA SER A 84 2.94 15.13 -9.19
C SER A 84 3.79 13.91 -8.83
N ASN A 85 5.03 14.16 -8.40
CA ASN A 85 5.99 13.14 -7.99
C ASN A 85 5.86 12.85 -6.48
N GLY A 86 4.66 12.48 -6.03
CA GLY A 86 4.36 12.30 -4.61
C GLY A 86 3.12 11.45 -4.39
N LEU A 87 3.14 10.24 -4.94
CA LEU A 87 2.01 9.31 -4.88
C LEU A 87 1.73 8.86 -3.44
N SER A 88 0.46 8.59 -3.15
CA SER A 88 0.01 8.00 -1.90
C SER A 88 -0.41 6.55 -2.13
N GLY A 89 0.13 5.67 -1.30
CA GLY A 89 -0.12 4.24 -1.29
C GLY A 89 -0.95 3.82 -0.07
N LEU A 90 -1.85 2.86 -0.25
CA LEU A 90 -2.50 2.14 0.84
C LEU A 90 -2.19 0.65 0.73
N VAL A 91 -1.74 0.05 1.81
CA VAL A 91 -1.49 -1.39 1.90
C VAL A 91 -2.75 -2.09 2.39
N ILE A 92 -3.20 -3.10 1.66
CA ILE A 92 -4.34 -3.92 2.04
C ILE A 92 -3.95 -5.38 2.05
N THR A 93 -4.38 -6.11 3.07
CA THR A 93 -4.21 -7.57 3.12
C THR A 93 -5.14 -8.22 2.09
N SER A 94 -4.56 -9.02 1.19
CA SER A 94 -5.27 -9.71 0.13
C SER A 94 -5.03 -11.22 0.17
N ASN A 95 -5.96 -11.97 -0.40
CA ASN A 95 -5.86 -13.42 -0.49
C ASN A 95 -5.13 -13.85 -1.79
N PRO A 96 -4.27 -14.87 -1.75
CA PRO A 96 -3.65 -15.49 -2.93
C PRO A 96 -4.60 -15.88 -4.06
N SER A 97 -5.87 -16.14 -3.73
CA SER A 97 -6.91 -16.48 -4.70
C SER A 97 -7.30 -15.29 -5.59
N LEU A 98 -6.81 -14.07 -5.31
CA LEU A 98 -7.12 -12.83 -6.02
C LEU A 98 -8.62 -12.56 -6.16
N THR A 99 -9.43 -13.17 -5.29
CA THR A 99 -10.88 -13.05 -5.30
C THR A 99 -11.29 -12.17 -4.14
N TYR A 100 -11.89 -11.03 -4.46
CA TYR A 100 -12.49 -10.11 -3.50
C TYR A 100 -13.85 -10.64 -3.03
N LYS A 101 -13.86 -11.88 -2.51
CA LYS A 101 -15.05 -12.51 -1.96
C LYS A 101 -15.30 -11.93 -0.58
N GLY A 102 -16.47 -11.33 -0.36
CA GLY A 102 -16.90 -10.78 0.92
C GLY A 102 -17.34 -9.32 0.84
N ASN A 103 -17.92 -8.83 1.93
CA ASN A 103 -18.50 -7.48 1.98
C ASN A 103 -17.44 -6.40 1.71
N SER A 104 -16.25 -6.50 2.32
CA SER A 104 -15.17 -5.51 2.12
C SER A 104 -14.69 -5.45 0.67
N GLY A 105 -14.60 -6.60 0.00
CA GLY A 105 -14.19 -6.68 -1.40
C GLY A 105 -15.23 -6.07 -2.36
N ALA A 106 -16.51 -6.39 -2.14
CA ALA A 106 -17.61 -5.78 -2.88
C ALA A 106 -17.69 -4.26 -2.66
N THR A 107 -17.46 -3.79 -1.44
CA THR A 107 -17.39 -2.35 -1.12
C THR A 107 -16.21 -1.68 -1.81
N LEU A 108 -15.02 -2.29 -1.84
CA LEU A 108 -13.85 -1.75 -2.58
C LEU A 108 -14.14 -1.61 -4.08
N LEU A 109 -14.75 -2.62 -4.69
CA LEU A 109 -15.15 -2.58 -6.11
C LEU A 109 -16.17 -1.45 -6.34
N GLY A 110 -17.20 -1.35 -5.49
CA GLY A 110 -18.21 -0.30 -5.59
C GLY A 110 -17.66 1.11 -5.40
N LEU A 111 -16.64 1.30 -4.56
CA LEU A 111 -15.99 2.60 -4.35
C LEU A 111 -15.19 3.07 -5.59
N ASN A 112 -14.72 2.14 -6.42
CA ASN A 112 -14.00 2.45 -7.65
C ASN A 112 -14.95 2.88 -8.79
N GLU A 113 -16.15 2.30 -8.84
CA GLU A 113 -17.11 2.47 -9.94
C GLU A 113 -18.00 3.72 -9.84
N GLN A 114 -18.00 4.42 -8.70
CA GLN A 114 -18.94 5.53 -8.43
C GLN A 114 -18.64 6.87 -9.13
N SER A 115 -17.59 7.04 -9.93
CA SER A 115 -17.35 8.33 -10.61
C SER A 115 -16.90 8.24 -12.07
N SER A 116 -17.30 9.25 -12.85
CA SER A 116 -17.17 9.33 -14.31
C SER A 116 -15.73 9.59 -14.78
N ASP A 117 -15.34 8.92 -15.88
CA ASP A 117 -14.09 9.01 -16.69
C ASP A 117 -12.76 8.52 -16.08
N PRO A 118 -12.53 7.19 -16.00
CA PRO A 118 -11.31 6.63 -15.41
C PRO A 118 -10.04 7.03 -16.15
N ILE A 119 -9.01 7.41 -15.38
CA ILE A 119 -7.63 7.55 -15.88
C ILE A 119 -6.94 6.18 -15.94
N PHE A 120 -7.38 5.22 -15.11
CA PHE A 120 -6.83 3.87 -15.02
C PHE A 120 -7.92 2.82 -15.26
N ASP A 121 -7.51 1.62 -15.67
CA ASP A 121 -8.42 0.49 -15.86
C ASP A 121 -9.16 0.13 -14.57
N SER A 122 -10.33 -0.50 -14.68
CA SER A 122 -11.08 -0.97 -13.52
C SER A 122 -10.25 -1.93 -12.66
N LEU A 123 -10.54 -1.97 -11.36
CA LEU A 123 -9.89 -2.91 -10.44
C LEU A 123 -10.03 -4.35 -10.97
N GLU A 124 -11.20 -4.74 -11.45
CA GLU A 124 -11.42 -6.08 -12.01
C GLU A 124 -10.48 -6.37 -13.21
N SER A 125 -10.32 -5.42 -14.14
CA SER A 125 -9.40 -5.58 -15.26
C SER A 125 -7.94 -5.75 -14.80
N GLN A 126 -7.52 -4.95 -13.81
CA GLN A 126 -6.16 -5.06 -13.24
C GLN A 126 -5.95 -6.40 -12.51
N LEU A 127 -7.00 -6.97 -11.90
CA LEU A 127 -6.95 -8.29 -11.27
C LEU A 127 -6.86 -9.41 -12.29
N GLU A 128 -7.62 -9.35 -13.37
CA GLU A 128 -7.53 -10.31 -14.47
C GLU A 128 -6.11 -10.31 -15.07
N HIS A 129 -5.53 -9.14 -15.31
CA HIS A 129 -4.14 -9.04 -15.74
C HIS A 129 -3.18 -9.70 -14.76
N THR A 130 -3.38 -9.51 -13.45
CA THR A 130 -2.55 -10.13 -12.41
C THR A 130 -2.71 -11.65 -12.40
N ARG A 131 -3.94 -12.17 -12.58
CA ARG A 131 -4.24 -13.61 -12.67
C ARG A 131 -3.56 -14.25 -13.88
N LEU A 132 -3.65 -13.61 -15.04
CA LEU A 132 -3.01 -14.07 -16.27
C LEU A 132 -1.48 -14.12 -16.11
N GLN A 133 -0.87 -13.07 -15.56
CA GLN A 133 0.58 -13.04 -15.32
C GLN A 133 1.04 -14.12 -14.35
N THR A 134 0.29 -14.33 -13.26
CA THR A 134 0.57 -15.39 -12.29
C THR A 134 0.51 -16.78 -12.95
N THR A 135 -0.42 -16.96 -13.89
CA THR A 135 -0.58 -18.20 -14.68
C THR A 135 0.56 -18.38 -15.68
N GLU A 136 0.95 -17.31 -16.40
CA GLU A 136 2.07 -17.33 -17.36
C GLU A 136 3.41 -17.64 -16.69
N ILE A 137 3.63 -17.10 -15.49
CA ILE A 137 4.84 -17.38 -14.69
C ILE A 137 4.79 -18.79 -14.08
N GLY A 138 3.61 -19.42 -14.04
CA GLY A 138 3.40 -20.74 -13.46
C GLY A 138 3.61 -20.79 -11.95
N LYS A 139 3.61 -19.64 -11.27
CA LYS A 139 3.84 -19.53 -9.83
C LYS A 139 2.68 -18.77 -9.17
N PRO A 140 1.85 -19.42 -8.34
CA PRO A 140 0.81 -18.73 -7.57
C PRO A 140 1.43 -17.76 -6.55
N LEU A 141 0.69 -16.69 -6.25
CA LEU A 141 1.09 -15.72 -5.22
C LEU A 141 1.14 -16.41 -3.86
N SER A 142 2.25 -16.22 -3.15
CA SER A 142 2.52 -16.84 -1.85
C SER A 142 2.55 -15.80 -0.73
N LYS A 143 2.58 -16.26 0.52
CA LYS A 143 2.74 -15.39 1.69
C LYS A 143 3.95 -14.44 1.51
N GLY A 144 3.74 -13.14 1.71
CA GLY A 144 4.76 -12.11 1.54
C GLY A 144 4.92 -11.58 0.10
N ASP A 145 4.29 -12.20 -0.89
CA ASP A 145 4.17 -11.59 -2.22
C ASP A 145 3.16 -10.43 -2.18
N PHE A 146 3.21 -9.54 -3.17
CA PHE A 146 2.21 -8.50 -3.33
C PHE A 146 2.04 -8.15 -4.80
N PHE A 147 0.90 -7.57 -5.13
CA PHE A 147 0.68 -6.92 -6.42
C PHE A 147 0.15 -5.50 -6.20
N ILE A 148 0.16 -4.70 -7.25
CA ILE A 148 -0.14 -3.28 -7.17
C ILE A 148 -1.27 -2.98 -8.14
N THR A 149 -2.25 -2.21 -7.69
CA THR A 149 -3.26 -1.62 -8.58
C THR A 149 -3.26 -0.11 -8.43
N ARG A 150 -3.70 0.58 -9.48
CA ARG A 150 -3.72 2.04 -9.53
C ARG A 150 -5.11 2.56 -9.73
N HIS A 151 -5.41 3.63 -9.01
CA HIS A 151 -6.75 4.19 -8.90
C HIS A 151 -6.69 5.69 -8.96
N SER A 152 -7.62 6.32 -9.67
CA SER A 152 -7.78 7.77 -9.66
C SER A 152 -8.82 8.22 -8.63
N ARG A 153 -9.41 7.27 -7.89
CA ARG A 153 -10.70 7.44 -7.19
C ARG A 153 -10.76 6.87 -5.79
N MET A 154 -9.72 6.24 -5.29
CA MET A 154 -9.74 5.65 -3.95
C MET A 154 -9.36 6.68 -2.88
N GLY A 155 -10.15 7.76 -2.81
CA GLY A 155 -9.93 8.84 -1.87
C GLY A 155 -8.61 9.55 -2.16
N GLU A 156 -7.71 9.58 -1.18
CA GLU A 156 -6.37 10.14 -1.37
C GLU A 156 -5.32 9.13 -1.86
N PHE A 157 -5.67 7.86 -2.03
CA PHE A 157 -4.75 6.80 -2.43
C PHE A 157 -4.79 6.57 -3.94
N GLN A 158 -3.63 6.71 -4.58
CA GLN A 158 -3.47 6.47 -6.02
C GLN A 158 -2.98 5.05 -6.32
N VAL A 159 -2.35 4.43 -5.31
CA VAL A 159 -1.71 3.13 -5.42
C VAL A 159 -2.25 2.25 -4.30
N LEU A 160 -2.73 1.06 -4.63
CA LEU A 160 -3.02 0.03 -3.65
C LEU A 160 -1.96 -1.06 -3.73
N PHE A 161 -1.37 -1.39 -2.58
CA PHE A 161 -0.51 -2.54 -2.40
C PHE A 161 -1.34 -3.68 -1.84
N HIS A 162 -1.57 -4.70 -2.64
CA HIS A 162 -2.29 -5.90 -2.26
C HIS A 162 -1.31 -6.92 -1.70
N PHE A 163 -1.07 -6.82 -0.40
CA PHE A 163 -0.09 -7.64 0.29
C PHE A 163 -0.68 -8.99 0.66
N MET A 164 0.01 -10.08 0.28
CA MET A 164 -0.37 -11.46 0.63
C MET A 164 0.05 -11.75 2.06
N GLY A 165 -0.60 -11.04 2.98
CA GLY A 165 -0.51 -11.26 4.41
C GLY A 165 -1.40 -12.42 4.84
N GLU A 166 -1.19 -12.86 6.06
CA GLU A 166 -2.13 -13.75 6.70
C GLU A 166 -3.31 -12.93 7.22
N GLU A 167 -4.53 -13.25 6.77
CA GLU A 167 -5.77 -12.73 7.36
C GLU A 167 -5.96 -13.44 8.72
N THR A 168 -5.11 -13.11 9.70
CA THR A 168 -5.11 -13.81 10.99
C THR A 168 -6.39 -13.46 11.74
N ARG A 169 -7.24 -14.47 11.92
CA ARG A 169 -8.28 -14.45 12.94
C ARG A 169 -7.61 -14.27 14.30
N SER A 170 -8.01 -13.21 15.00
CA SER A 170 -7.59 -12.74 16.32
C SER A 170 -6.31 -11.87 16.39
N PRO A 171 -6.40 -10.66 16.99
CA PRO A 171 -5.26 -9.78 17.22
C PRO A 171 -4.22 -10.36 18.19
N SER A 172 -4.60 -11.38 18.96
CA SER A 172 -3.73 -12.10 19.91
C SER A 172 -2.60 -12.87 19.22
N PHE A 173 -2.86 -13.43 18.04
CA PHE A 173 -1.87 -14.24 17.31
C PHE A 173 -0.73 -13.41 16.70
N VAL A 174 -1.00 -12.15 16.35
CA VAL A 174 0.01 -11.21 15.83
C VAL A 174 0.95 -10.73 16.95
N ALA A 175 0.44 -10.58 18.17
CA ALA A 175 1.24 -10.23 19.34
C ALA A 175 2.15 -11.40 19.79
N GLU A 176 1.71 -12.66 19.62
CA GLU A 176 2.50 -13.85 19.96
C GLU A 176 3.56 -14.22 18.90
N SER A 177 3.47 -13.67 17.69
CA SER A 177 4.37 -13.95 16.57
C SER A 177 5.48 -12.92 16.37
N LEU A 178 5.62 -11.97 17.32
CA LEU A 178 6.74 -11.04 17.35
C LEU A 178 7.87 -11.56 18.27
N PRO A 179 9.14 -11.45 17.84
CA PRO A 179 9.61 -10.80 16.62
C PRO A 179 9.41 -11.68 15.38
N LEU A 180 8.93 -11.07 14.28
CA LEU A 180 8.98 -11.70 12.97
C LEU A 180 10.44 -12.07 12.71
N ALA A 181 10.70 -13.35 12.47
CA ALA A 181 12.04 -13.80 12.13
C ALA A 181 12.56 -12.99 10.92
N SER A 182 13.85 -12.66 10.91
CA SER A 182 14.47 -11.82 9.87
C SER A 182 14.36 -12.43 8.46
N ASP A 183 14.18 -13.73 8.38
CA ASP A 183 13.97 -14.53 7.18
C ASP A 183 12.48 -14.77 6.86
N SER A 184 11.56 -14.19 7.64
CA SER A 184 10.13 -14.36 7.39
C SER A 184 9.74 -13.81 6.02
N PRO A 185 8.95 -14.56 5.23
CA PRO A 185 8.45 -14.10 3.93
C PRO A 185 7.71 -12.76 4.01
N MET A 186 7.03 -12.47 5.13
CA MET A 186 6.31 -11.21 5.34
C MET A 186 7.25 -10.02 5.46
N LEU A 187 8.30 -10.12 6.28
CA LEU A 187 9.26 -9.02 6.44
C LEU A 187 10.02 -8.77 5.13
N LEU A 188 10.37 -9.84 4.42
CA LEU A 188 10.94 -9.73 3.09
C LEU A 188 9.99 -9.07 2.09
N GLY A 189 8.70 -9.44 2.13
CA GLY A 189 7.66 -8.85 1.30
C GLY A 189 7.54 -7.35 1.52
N LEU A 190 7.47 -6.93 2.79
CA LEU A 190 7.43 -5.51 3.17
C LEU A 190 8.69 -4.77 2.72
N ARG A 191 9.87 -5.37 2.84
CA ARG A 191 11.11 -4.79 2.31
C ARG A 191 11.01 -4.56 0.79
N ASN A 192 10.60 -5.58 0.04
CA ASN A 192 10.45 -5.49 -1.42
C ASN A 192 9.39 -4.44 -1.79
N MET A 193 8.33 -4.31 -1.01
CA MET A 193 7.32 -3.27 -1.17
C MET A 193 7.92 -1.88 -0.96
N MET A 194 8.73 -1.68 0.09
CA MET A 194 9.41 -0.41 0.34
C MET A 194 10.41 -0.06 -0.77
N GLU A 195 11.09 -1.04 -1.37
CA GLU A 195 11.93 -0.82 -2.55
C GLU A 195 11.13 -0.30 -3.75
N VAL A 196 9.93 -0.84 -3.97
CA VAL A 196 8.99 -0.36 -4.99
C VAL A 196 8.51 1.06 -4.68
N VAL A 197 8.12 1.34 -3.43
CA VAL A 197 7.72 2.68 -2.98
C VAL A 197 8.81 3.69 -3.32
N PHE A 198 10.06 3.38 -2.97
CA PHE A 198 11.20 4.24 -3.28
C PHE A 198 11.38 4.43 -4.79
N LYS A 199 11.33 3.35 -5.56
CA LYS A 199 11.56 3.39 -7.01
C LYS A 199 10.53 4.24 -7.76
N TYR A 200 9.34 4.41 -7.19
CA TYR A 200 8.21 5.05 -7.86
C TYR A 200 7.69 6.30 -7.15
N ASP A 201 8.52 6.90 -6.29
CA ASP A 201 8.24 8.16 -5.60
C ASP A 201 6.87 8.16 -4.88
N ILE A 202 6.56 7.04 -4.22
CA ILE A 202 5.38 6.92 -3.36
C ILE A 202 5.77 7.51 -2.00
N THR A 203 5.47 8.78 -1.79
CA THR A 203 5.95 9.54 -0.62
C THR A 203 5.09 9.36 0.63
N SER A 204 3.88 8.81 0.49
CA SER A 204 2.98 8.53 1.61
C SER A 204 2.50 7.09 1.51
N ILE A 205 2.61 6.32 2.59
CA ILE A 205 2.11 4.96 2.68
C ILE A 205 1.30 4.82 3.95
N THR A 206 0.08 4.33 3.82
CA THR A 206 -0.74 3.90 4.96
C THR A 206 -0.79 2.38 4.98
N LEU A 207 -0.51 1.78 6.14
CA LEU A 207 -0.56 0.34 6.42
C LEU A 207 -1.71 0.01 7.36
#